data_AF-A0A412Z5U5-F1
#
_entry.id   AF-A0A412Z5U5-F1
#
_cell.length_a   1.000
_cell.length_b   1.000
_cell.length_c   1.000
_cell.angle_alpha   90.00
_cell.angle_beta   90.00
_cell.angle_gamma   90.00
#
_symmetry.space_group_name_H-M   'P 1'
#
loop_
_entity.id
_entity.type
_entity.pdbx_description
1 polymer ?
#
loop_
_entity_poly.entity_id
_entity_poly.type
_entity_poly.pdbx_seq_one_letter_code
_entity_poly.pdbx_strand_id
1 'polypeptide(L)'
;MKKIKCPICQKELEQDSIQCPYCKYRFKIVPKRVNSPEDNKMRLDGYLVSDIRDCLVHTEEDTLERFRKAQNKPEFNPSAGFGGNLWFAKRGMFDISLWLIVLNMTAVPLMAAAYGWMHKGSRSLPYDTGYVFLFLLIMLALEFYPLGKIADRMFWKHTREVLDFHGCNNRAEEENPELKKMLAEDGGLSTANSLIILGLDLLLMFFCKQVTTAIFLYFSYTR
;
A
#
# COMPACT_ATOMS: atom_id res chain seq x y z
N MET A 1 26.29 -5.98 -20.97
CA MET A 1 25.54 -4.71 -21.12
C MET A 1 24.60 -4.86 -22.31
N LYS A 2 23.29 -4.61 -22.15
CA LYS A 2 22.31 -4.75 -23.25
C LYS A 2 22.29 -3.44 -24.06
N LYS A 3 22.59 -3.50 -25.35
CA LYS A 3 22.53 -2.33 -26.24
C LYS A 3 21.11 -2.13 -26.77
N ILE A 4 20.64 -0.88 -26.83
CA ILE A 4 19.31 -0.53 -27.36
C ILE A 4 19.49 0.07 -28.76
N LYS A 5 18.59 -0.21 -29.71
CA LYS A 5 18.59 0.46 -31.02
C LYS A 5 17.63 1.63 -31.03
N CYS A 6 18.06 2.75 -31.61
CA CYS A 6 17.17 3.90 -31.82
C CYS A 6 16.04 3.52 -32.81
N PRO A 7 14.76 3.79 -32.52
CA PRO A 7 13.66 3.45 -33.42
C PRO A 7 13.68 4.27 -34.72
N ILE A 8 14.33 5.45 -34.74
CA ILE A 8 14.43 6.29 -35.93
C ILE A 8 15.65 5.92 -36.78
N CYS A 9 16.85 5.98 -36.19
CA CYS A 9 18.09 5.82 -36.97
C CYS A 9 18.72 4.43 -36.88
N GLN A 10 18.09 3.49 -36.16
CA GLN A 10 18.51 2.10 -35.94
C GLN A 10 19.94 1.87 -35.41
N LYS A 11 20.68 2.93 -35.11
CA LYS A 11 22.00 2.86 -34.49
C LYS A 11 21.90 2.29 -33.08
N GLU A 12 22.88 1.46 -32.73
CA GLU A 12 23.07 0.96 -31.38
C GLU A 12 23.47 2.10 -30.45
N LEU A 13 22.84 2.12 -29.28
CA LEU A 13 23.03 3.11 -28.23
C LEU A 13 23.33 2.42 -26.92
N GLU A 14 24.10 3.12 -26.10
CA GLU A 14 24.25 2.80 -24.69
C GLU A 14 22.93 3.06 -23.94
N GLN A 15 22.67 2.21 -22.94
CA GLN A 15 21.36 2.04 -22.31
C GLN A 15 20.86 3.32 -21.60
N ASP A 16 21.73 4.29 -21.34
CA ASP A 16 21.46 5.47 -20.50
C ASP A 16 21.21 6.78 -21.30
N SER A 17 21.08 6.69 -22.63
CA SER A 17 20.86 7.87 -23.47
C SER A 17 19.39 8.33 -23.50
N ILE A 18 19.11 9.50 -22.89
CA ILE A 18 17.76 10.15 -22.89
C ILE A 18 17.37 10.65 -24.28
N GLN A 19 18.37 10.90 -25.13
CA GLN A 19 18.22 11.40 -26.49
C GLN A 19 19.25 10.74 -27.39
N CYS A 20 18.84 10.33 -28.59
CA CYS A 20 19.76 9.79 -29.57
C CYS A 20 20.74 10.89 -30.03
N PRO A 21 22.07 10.71 -29.90
CA PRO A 21 23.05 11.73 -30.28
C PRO A 21 23.09 11.99 -31.79
N TYR A 22 22.64 11.02 -32.59
CA TYR A 22 22.69 11.11 -34.05
C TYR A 22 21.47 11.80 -34.67
N CYS A 23 20.27 11.42 -34.24
CA CYS A 23 19.03 11.93 -34.83
C CYS A 23 18.24 12.86 -33.90
N LYS A 24 18.77 13.16 -32.71
CA LYS A 24 18.15 13.99 -31.67
C LYS A 24 16.76 13.51 -31.21
N TYR A 25 16.37 12.27 -31.55
CA TYR A 25 15.13 11.67 -31.08
C TYR A 25 15.13 11.51 -29.56
N ARG A 26 14.08 11.96 -28.89
CA ARG A 26 13.90 11.86 -27.44
C ARG A 26 13.05 10.64 -27.13
N PHE A 27 13.56 9.72 -26.32
CA PHE A 27 12.83 8.52 -25.94
C PHE A 27 11.67 8.87 -25.00
N LYS A 28 10.43 8.50 -25.34
CA LYS A 28 9.24 8.73 -24.49
C LYS A 28 9.24 7.85 -23.22
N ILE A 29 9.91 6.70 -23.30
CA ILE A 29 10.16 5.79 -22.19
C ILE A 29 11.67 5.84 -21.99
N VAL A 30 12.11 6.58 -20.98
CA VAL A 30 13.51 6.51 -20.56
C VAL A 30 13.76 5.04 -20.18
N PRO A 31 14.74 4.35 -20.80
CA PRO A 31 15.11 3.01 -20.35
C PRO A 31 15.40 3.11 -18.86
N LYS A 32 14.74 2.28 -18.04
CA LYS A 32 15.00 2.20 -16.59
C LYS A 32 16.52 2.18 -16.39
N ARG A 33 17.08 3.20 -15.73
CA ARG A 33 18.46 3.16 -15.26
C ARG A 33 18.60 1.88 -14.46
N VAL A 34 19.38 0.95 -14.97
CA VAL A 34 19.86 -0.16 -14.15
C VAL A 34 20.84 0.48 -13.19
N ASN A 35 20.36 0.74 -11.97
CA ASN A 35 21.02 1.32 -10.80
C ASN A 35 22.52 1.62 -10.99
N SER A 36 22.85 2.89 -11.19
CA SER A 36 24.24 3.36 -11.07
C SER A 36 24.65 3.30 -9.59
N PRO A 37 25.90 2.93 -9.24
CA PRO A 37 26.42 3.03 -7.88
C PRO A 37 26.31 4.44 -7.27
N GLU A 38 26.09 5.48 -8.09
CA GLU A 38 25.80 6.84 -7.60
C GLU A 38 24.38 7.00 -7.02
N ASP A 39 23.38 6.24 -7.48
CA ASP A 39 22.00 6.34 -6.97
C ASP A 39 21.90 5.81 -5.52
N ASN A 40 22.78 4.90 -5.11
CA ASN A 40 22.83 4.39 -3.73
C ASN A 40 23.35 5.42 -2.72
N LYS A 41 24.10 6.42 -3.18
CA LYS A 41 24.63 7.52 -2.37
C LYS A 41 23.67 8.69 -2.24
N MET A 42 22.57 8.67 -3.00
CA MET A 42 21.54 9.69 -2.89
C MET A 42 20.86 9.58 -1.53
N ARG A 43 20.55 10.73 -0.91
CA ARG A 43 19.79 10.80 0.33
C ARG A 43 18.35 11.20 0.06
N LEU A 44 17.42 10.58 0.77
CA LEU A 44 16.02 10.97 0.83
C LEU A 44 15.69 11.32 2.28
N ASP A 45 15.33 12.57 2.55
CA ASP A 45 14.96 13.04 3.92
C ASP A 45 16.03 12.74 4.99
N GLY A 46 17.32 12.81 4.62
CA GLY A 46 18.47 12.53 5.51
C GLY A 46 18.95 11.07 5.50
N TYR A 47 18.14 10.13 5.01
CA TYR A 47 18.47 8.70 4.96
C TYR A 47 19.16 8.31 3.65
N LEU A 48 20.11 7.37 3.71
CA LEU A 48 20.70 6.80 2.50
C LEU A 48 19.66 5.95 1.75
N VAL A 49 19.61 6.08 0.43
CA VAL A 49 18.72 5.26 -0.42
C VAL A 49 19.06 3.77 -0.30
N SER A 50 20.31 3.42 -0.02
CA SER A 50 20.72 2.04 0.31
C SER A 50 19.99 1.50 1.54
N ASP A 51 19.93 2.27 2.63
CA ASP A 51 19.33 1.85 3.89
C ASP A 51 17.81 1.69 3.74
N ILE A 52 17.17 2.61 3.01
CA ILE A 52 15.75 2.50 2.65
C ILE A 52 15.53 1.23 1.84
N ARG A 53 16.38 0.92 0.86
CA ARG A 53 16.23 -0.27 0.02
C ARG A 53 16.42 -1.55 0.84
N ASP A 54 17.41 -1.57 1.72
CA ASP A 54 17.68 -2.71 2.60
C ASP A 54 16.52 -2.94 3.57
N CYS A 55 15.89 -1.87 4.07
CA CYS A 55 14.65 -1.94 4.85
C CYS A 55 13.45 -2.48 4.03
N LEU A 56 13.43 -2.24 2.72
CA LEU A 56 12.32 -2.60 1.84
C LEU A 56 12.42 -4.02 1.25
N VAL A 57 13.56 -4.72 1.40
CA VAL A 57 13.95 -6.12 1.05
C VAL A 57 13.52 -6.67 -0.33
N HIS A 58 12.25 -6.49 -0.73
CA HIS A 58 11.64 -7.00 -1.95
C HIS A 58 10.64 -6.05 -2.63
N THR A 59 10.57 -4.78 -2.23
CA THR A 59 9.59 -3.85 -2.81
C THR A 59 10.10 -3.28 -4.13
N GLU A 60 9.29 -3.39 -5.20
CA GLU A 60 9.60 -2.94 -6.58
C GLU A 60 10.20 -1.52 -6.59
N GLU A 61 11.13 -1.26 -7.53
CA GLU A 61 11.83 0.03 -7.72
C GLU A 61 10.90 1.26 -7.71
N ASP A 62 9.63 1.09 -8.10
CA ASP A 62 8.57 2.12 -8.07
C ASP A 62 8.28 2.64 -6.64
N THR A 63 8.61 1.89 -5.59
CA THR A 63 8.33 2.27 -4.19
C THR A 63 9.14 3.49 -3.74
N LEU A 64 10.39 3.59 -4.17
CA LEU A 64 11.25 4.74 -3.86
C LEU A 64 10.75 6.01 -4.54
N GLU A 65 10.30 5.91 -5.80
CA GLU A 65 9.69 7.03 -6.50
C GLU A 65 8.38 7.46 -5.83
N ARG A 66 7.58 6.48 -5.38
CA ARG A 66 6.33 6.73 -4.64
C ARG A 66 6.59 7.36 -3.28
N PHE A 67 7.67 7.04 -2.57
CA PHE A 67 8.06 7.74 -1.34
C PHE A 67 8.45 9.19 -1.59
N ARG A 68 9.24 9.45 -2.64
CA ARG A 68 9.58 10.82 -3.04
C ARG A 68 8.34 11.65 -3.38
N LYS A 69 7.36 11.03 -4.03
CA LYS A 69 6.06 11.66 -4.34
C LYS A 69 5.20 11.81 -3.09
N ALA A 70 5.14 10.81 -2.21
CA ALA A 70 4.32 10.81 -1.00
C ALA A 70 4.66 11.94 -0.03
N GLN A 71 5.90 12.44 -0.03
CA GLN A 71 6.31 13.60 0.76
C GLN A 71 5.60 14.90 0.32
N ASN A 72 5.34 15.07 -0.98
CA ASN A 72 4.79 16.31 -1.53
C ASN A 72 3.31 16.17 -1.94
N LYS A 73 2.95 15.06 -2.57
CA LYS A 73 1.60 14.81 -3.10
C LYS A 73 1.33 13.30 -3.12
N PRO A 74 0.64 12.75 -2.10
CA PRO A 74 0.35 11.32 -2.07
C PRO A 74 -0.51 10.95 -3.27
N GLU A 75 -0.03 10.03 -4.10
CA GLU A 75 -0.79 9.43 -5.20
C GLU A 75 -1.64 8.27 -4.67
N PHE A 76 -2.66 7.88 -5.42
CA PHE A 76 -3.48 6.74 -5.03
C PHE A 76 -2.68 5.44 -5.20
N ASN A 77 -2.69 4.59 -4.18
CA ASN A 77 -2.09 3.26 -4.18
C ASN A 77 -3.15 2.19 -4.39
N PRO A 78 -3.32 1.66 -5.62
CA PRO A 78 -4.31 0.62 -5.88
C PRO A 78 -3.99 -0.68 -5.17
N SER A 79 -2.71 -1.02 -4.98
CA SER A 79 -2.32 -2.24 -4.27
C SER A 79 -2.75 -2.20 -2.81
N ALA A 80 -2.67 -1.04 -2.15
CA ALA A 80 -3.16 -0.88 -0.80
C ALA A 80 -4.69 -0.81 -0.73
N GLY A 81 -5.33 -0.16 -1.70
CA GLY A 81 -6.80 -0.13 -1.79
C GLY A 81 -7.41 -1.52 -1.95
N PHE A 82 -6.85 -2.36 -2.83
CA PHE A 82 -7.32 -3.73 -3.04
C PHE A 82 -6.83 -4.71 -1.96
N GLY A 83 -5.59 -4.55 -1.51
CA GLY A 83 -4.99 -5.47 -0.54
C GLY A 83 -5.43 -5.20 0.90
N GLY A 84 -6.00 -4.03 1.20
CA GLY A 84 -6.56 -3.69 2.50
C GLY A 84 -5.62 -4.00 3.66
N ASN A 85 -6.16 -4.61 4.72
CA ASN A 85 -5.42 -5.02 5.92
C ASN A 85 -4.21 -5.91 5.62
N LEU A 86 -4.33 -6.82 4.65
CA LEU A 86 -3.26 -7.74 4.29
C LEU A 86 -2.07 -7.01 3.66
N TRP A 87 -2.31 -5.91 2.94
CA TRP A 87 -1.25 -5.09 2.35
C TRP A 87 -0.37 -4.44 3.41
N PHE A 88 -0.98 -3.97 4.52
CA PHE A 88 -0.28 -3.39 5.66
C PHE A 88 0.48 -4.45 6.46
N ALA A 89 -0.17 -5.57 6.76
CA ALA A 89 0.41 -6.68 7.53
C ALA A 89 1.66 -7.26 6.85
N LYS A 90 1.58 -7.41 5.53
CA LYS A 90 2.70 -7.90 4.70
C LYS A 90 3.89 -6.95 4.71
N ARG A 91 3.73 -5.68 5.10
CA ARG A 91 4.80 -4.66 5.12
C ARG A 91 5.28 -4.32 6.53
N GLY A 92 5.11 -5.21 7.49
CA GLY A 92 5.55 -4.99 8.88
C GLY A 92 4.62 -4.10 9.71
N MET A 93 3.63 -3.45 9.09
CA MET A 93 2.65 -2.57 9.75
C MET A 93 1.49 -3.35 10.38
N PHE A 94 1.82 -4.35 11.21
CA PHE A 94 0.83 -5.23 11.83
C PHE A 94 -0.09 -4.50 12.83
N ASP A 95 0.44 -3.51 13.53
CA ASP A 95 -0.29 -2.61 14.41
C ASP A 95 -1.38 -1.83 13.66
N ILE A 96 -1.05 -1.28 12.49
CA ILE A 96 -2.02 -0.58 11.62
C ILE A 96 -3.11 -1.55 11.16
N SER A 97 -2.74 -2.77 10.75
CA SER A 97 -3.72 -3.79 10.37
C SER A 97 -4.68 -4.15 11.51
N LEU A 98 -4.19 -4.29 12.74
CA LEU A 98 -5.05 -4.53 13.91
C LEU A 98 -6.01 -3.36 14.17
N TRP A 99 -5.53 -2.12 14.08
CA TRP A 99 -6.38 -0.94 14.22
C TRP A 99 -7.46 -0.86 13.15
N LEU A 100 -7.16 -1.21 11.91
CA LEU A 100 -8.14 -1.27 10.83
C LEU A 100 -9.22 -2.34 11.08
N ILE A 101 -8.85 -3.50 11.64
CA ILE A 101 -9.82 -4.51 12.08
C ILE A 101 -10.77 -3.94 13.13
N VAL A 102 -10.25 -3.27 14.16
CA VAL A 102 -11.07 -2.63 15.21
C VAL A 102 -11.98 -1.55 14.63
N LEU A 103 -11.46 -0.75 13.68
CA LEU A 103 -12.25 0.25 12.98
C LEU A 103 -13.37 -0.40 12.17
N ASN A 104 -13.09 -1.48 11.44
CA ASN A 104 -14.11 -2.19 10.66
C ASN A 104 -15.15 -2.88 11.56
N MET A 105 -14.76 -3.39 12.73
CA MET A 105 -15.69 -3.94 13.74
C MET A 105 -16.72 -2.91 14.23
N THR A 106 -16.41 -1.61 14.15
CA THR A 106 -17.28 -0.52 14.62
C THR A 106 -17.97 0.22 13.47
N ALA A 107 -17.24 0.54 12.41
CA ALA A 107 -17.75 1.25 11.23
C ALA A 107 -18.79 0.43 10.47
N VAL A 108 -18.58 -0.88 10.27
CA VAL A 108 -19.53 -1.72 9.51
C VAL A 108 -20.89 -1.79 10.21
N PRO A 109 -21.00 -2.09 11.52
CA PRO A 109 -22.30 -2.06 12.21
C PRO A 109 -22.97 -0.68 12.21
N LEU A 110 -22.21 0.40 12.38
CA LEU A 110 -22.76 1.77 12.34
C LEU A 110 -23.35 2.10 10.96
N MET A 111 -22.62 1.77 9.89
CA MET A 111 -23.09 1.96 8.53
C MET A 111 -24.28 1.05 8.21
N ALA A 112 -24.29 -0.19 8.68
CA ALA A 112 -25.43 -1.08 8.58
C ALA A 112 -26.66 -0.51 9.30
N ALA A 113 -26.48 0.11 10.48
CA ALA A 113 -27.58 0.73 11.21
C ALA A 113 -28.13 1.96 10.48
N ALA A 114 -27.26 2.83 9.96
CA ALA A 114 -27.68 3.97 9.16
C ALA A 114 -28.42 3.54 7.89
N TYR A 115 -27.88 2.55 7.18
CA TYR A 115 -28.50 2.00 5.98
C TYR A 115 -29.84 1.33 6.30
N GLY A 116 -29.90 0.53 7.37
CA GLY A 116 -31.14 -0.09 7.84
C GLY A 116 -32.21 0.92 8.22
N TRP A 117 -31.82 2.00 8.91
CA TRP A 117 -32.71 3.11 9.23
C TRP A 117 -33.30 3.77 7.98
N MET A 118 -32.49 4.02 6.95
CA MET A 118 -32.96 4.61 5.69
C MET A 118 -34.00 3.73 4.97
N HIS A 119 -33.96 2.42 5.20
CA HIS A 119 -34.87 1.44 4.61
C HIS A 119 -35.86 0.83 5.63
N LYS A 120 -36.08 1.53 6.75
CA LYS A 120 -36.94 1.06 7.84
C LYS A 120 -38.34 0.68 7.34
N GLY A 121 -38.84 -0.46 7.82
CA GLY A 121 -40.14 -1.02 7.42
C GLY A 121 -40.14 -1.78 6.09
N SER A 122 -39.02 -1.79 5.34
CA SER A 122 -38.86 -2.64 4.17
C SER A 122 -38.57 -4.07 4.60
N ARG A 123 -39.57 -4.96 4.51
CA ARG A 123 -39.42 -6.39 4.87
C ARG A 123 -38.47 -7.16 3.95
N SER A 124 -38.20 -6.63 2.75
CA SER A 124 -37.27 -7.25 1.81
C SER A 124 -35.81 -6.90 2.10
N LEU A 125 -35.51 -5.90 2.93
CA LEU A 125 -34.15 -5.41 3.17
C LEU A 125 -33.08 -6.50 3.48
N PRO A 126 -33.35 -7.57 4.27
CA PRO A 126 -32.36 -8.60 4.56
C PRO A 126 -32.23 -9.64 3.43
N TYR A 127 -33.22 -9.73 2.55
CA TYR A 127 -33.39 -10.82 1.57
C TYR A 127 -33.29 -10.35 0.12
N ASP A 128 -33.43 -9.05 -0.11
CA ASP A 128 -33.28 -8.41 -1.39
C ASP A 128 -31.79 -8.25 -1.68
N THR A 129 -31.34 -9.08 -2.61
CA THR A 129 -29.96 -9.13 -3.06
C THR A 129 -29.48 -7.77 -3.58
N GLY A 130 -30.36 -6.93 -4.11
CA GLY A 130 -30.01 -5.59 -4.59
C GLY A 130 -29.56 -4.64 -3.48
N TYR A 131 -30.32 -4.55 -2.38
CA TYR A 131 -29.98 -3.68 -1.25
C TYR A 131 -28.72 -4.14 -0.53
N VAL A 132 -28.59 -5.43 -0.28
CA VAL A 132 -27.39 -6.01 0.36
C VAL A 132 -26.15 -5.79 -0.53
N PHE A 133 -26.28 -6.00 -1.84
CA PHE A 133 -25.17 -5.78 -2.77
C PHE A 133 -24.77 -4.30 -2.85
N LEU A 134 -25.74 -3.38 -2.89
CA LEU A 134 -25.46 -1.95 -2.88
C LEU A 134 -24.75 -1.51 -1.59
N PHE A 135 -25.18 -2.01 -0.43
CA PHE A 135 -24.49 -1.78 0.84
C PHE A 135 -23.03 -2.23 0.79
N LEU A 136 -22.77 -3.44 0.28
CA LEU A 136 -21.40 -3.96 0.14
C LEU A 136 -20.54 -3.11 -0.80
N LEU A 137 -21.09 -2.62 -1.91
CA LEU A 137 -20.37 -1.73 -2.83
C LEU A 137 -20.01 -0.39 -2.18
N ILE A 138 -20.93 0.19 -1.38
CA ILE A 138 -20.68 1.42 -0.64
C ILE A 138 -19.55 1.20 0.36
N MET A 139 -19.61 0.12 1.14
CA MET A 139 -18.56 -0.20 2.11
C MET A 139 -17.21 -0.41 1.44
N LEU A 140 -17.17 -1.16 0.33
CA LEU A 140 -15.96 -1.37 -0.45
C LEU A 140 -15.38 -0.05 -0.97
N ALA A 141 -16.20 0.85 -1.49
CA ALA A 141 -15.74 2.14 -1.99
C ALA A 141 -15.19 3.04 -0.88
N LEU A 142 -15.87 3.04 0.29
CA LEU A 142 -15.46 3.81 1.47
C LEU A 142 -14.17 3.29 2.10
N GLU A 143 -13.86 2.00 1.98
CA GLU A 143 -12.60 1.44 2.46
C GLU A 143 -11.49 1.61 1.42
N PHE A 144 -11.77 1.30 0.16
CA PHE A 144 -10.81 1.31 -0.95
C PHE A 144 -10.15 2.68 -1.14
N TYR A 145 -10.95 3.74 -1.23
CA TYR A 145 -10.43 5.05 -1.61
C TYR A 145 -9.54 5.67 -0.52
N PRO A 146 -9.96 5.77 0.75
CA PRO A 146 -9.12 6.29 1.82
C PRO A 146 -7.85 5.48 1.99
N LEU A 147 -7.95 4.15 2.09
CA LEU A 147 -6.78 3.28 2.27
C LEU A 147 -5.75 3.48 1.17
N GLY A 148 -6.19 3.44 -0.09
CA GLY A 148 -5.27 3.67 -1.20
C GLY A 148 -4.67 5.09 -1.20
N LYS A 149 -5.37 6.10 -0.67
CA LYS A 149 -4.86 7.47 -0.64
C LYS A 149 -3.84 7.72 0.48
N ILE A 150 -3.99 7.08 1.64
CA ILE A 150 -3.12 7.30 2.80
C ILE A 150 -1.99 6.27 2.96
N ALA A 151 -2.09 5.12 2.28
CA ALA A 151 -1.18 3.99 2.44
C ALA A 151 0.29 4.35 2.29
N ASP A 152 0.68 5.07 1.23
CA ASP A 152 2.09 5.38 0.98
C ASP A 152 2.66 6.32 2.04
N ARG A 153 1.83 7.23 2.58
CA ARG A 153 2.23 8.13 3.65
C ARG A 153 2.43 7.37 4.97
N MET A 154 1.54 6.44 5.28
CA MET A 154 1.66 5.59 6.46
C MET A 154 2.87 4.66 6.34
N PHE A 155 3.06 4.06 5.17
CA PHE A 155 4.21 3.21 4.90
C PHE A 155 5.52 3.98 5.00
N TRP A 156 5.61 5.18 4.43
CA TRP A 156 6.79 6.03 4.58
C TRP A 156 7.05 6.45 6.03
N LYS A 157 6.00 6.74 6.80
CA LYS A 157 6.13 7.05 8.23
C LYS A 157 6.73 5.86 8.99
N HIS A 158 6.20 4.66 8.76
CA HIS A 158 6.67 3.43 9.37
C HIS A 158 8.14 3.13 8.99
N THR A 159 8.48 3.22 7.71
CA THR A 159 9.87 3.03 7.25
C THR A 159 10.83 4.02 7.92
N ARG A 160 10.44 5.28 8.09
CA ARG A 160 11.26 6.26 8.82
C ARG A 160 11.44 5.91 10.29
N GLU A 161 10.38 5.46 10.97
CA GLU A 161 10.47 5.04 12.38
C GLU A 161 11.45 3.88 12.55
N VAL A 162 11.46 2.90 11.64
CA VAL A 162 12.43 1.79 11.64
C VAL A 162 13.85 2.30 11.37
N LEU A 163 14.03 3.18 10.39
CA LEU A 163 15.34 3.76 10.07
C LEU A 163 15.90 4.63 11.21
N ASP A 164 15.05 5.42 11.87
CA ASP A 164 15.39 6.24 13.02
C ASP A 164 15.78 5.37 14.23
N PHE A 165 15.05 4.28 14.46
CA PHE A 165 15.36 3.31 15.53
C PHE A 165 16.78 2.73 15.38
N HIS A 166 17.21 2.46 14.15
CA HIS A 166 18.55 1.98 13.83
C HIS A 166 19.60 3.08 13.64
N GLY A 167 19.25 4.36 13.89
CA GLY A 167 20.18 5.48 13.79
C GLY A 167 20.64 5.79 12.36
N CYS A 168 19.85 5.48 11.34
CA CYS A 168 20.21 5.68 9.94
C CYS A 168 20.15 7.14 9.47
N ASN A 169 19.56 8.03 10.25
CA ASN A 169 19.42 9.44 9.89
C ASN A 169 20.78 10.15 9.85
N ASN A 170 21.13 10.73 8.70
CA ASN A 170 22.41 11.43 8.48
C ASN A 170 23.68 10.62 8.80
N ARG A 171 23.58 9.29 8.90
CA ARG A 171 24.75 8.44 9.19
C ARG A 171 25.79 8.49 8.08
N ALA A 172 27.05 8.20 8.39
CA ALA A 172 28.12 8.09 7.39
C ALA A 172 27.86 6.93 6.41
N GLU A 173 28.37 7.07 5.18
CA GLU A 173 28.31 6.01 4.16
C GLU A 173 29.27 4.87 4.53
N GLU A 174 28.77 3.92 5.33
CA GLU A 174 29.52 2.72 5.72
C GLU A 174 28.71 1.46 5.43
N GLU A 175 29.34 0.50 4.75
CA GLU A 175 28.77 -0.80 4.45
C GLU A 175 28.78 -1.67 5.71
N ASN A 176 27.63 -1.77 6.36
CA ASN A 176 27.45 -2.55 7.58
C ASN A 176 26.50 -3.74 7.30
N PRO A 177 27.02 -4.97 7.16
CA PRO A 177 26.21 -6.14 6.84
C PRO A 177 25.24 -6.53 7.97
N GLU A 178 25.57 -6.22 9.24
CA GLU A 178 24.68 -6.48 10.37
C GLU A 178 23.48 -5.54 10.35
N LEU A 179 23.71 -4.24 10.12
CA LEU A 179 22.63 -3.26 9.99
C LEU A 179 21.68 -3.61 8.85
N LYS A 180 22.22 -4.02 7.70
CA LYS A 180 21.42 -4.50 6.56
C LYS A 180 20.48 -5.64 6.95
N LYS A 181 20.98 -6.60 7.74
CA LYS A 181 20.17 -7.73 8.21
C LYS A 181 19.08 -7.27 9.17
N MET A 182 19.40 -6.38 10.12
CA MET A 182 18.42 -5.84 11.06
C MET A 182 17.32 -5.04 10.35
N LEU A 183 17.69 -4.16 9.41
CA LEU A 183 16.73 -3.41 8.60
C LEU A 183 15.82 -4.34 7.78
N ALA A 184 16.38 -5.42 7.25
CA ALA A 184 15.61 -6.41 6.50
C ALA A 184 14.66 -7.23 7.37
N GLU A 185 15.01 -7.49 8.64
CA GLU A 185 14.15 -8.20 9.58
C GLU A 185 13.01 -7.30 10.08
N ASP A 186 13.30 -6.04 10.43
CA ASP A 186 12.32 -5.13 11.03
C ASP A 186 11.43 -4.41 10.00
N GLY A 187 11.97 -4.10 8.82
CA GLY A 187 11.19 -3.52 7.71
C GLY A 187 10.60 -4.57 6.75
N GLY A 188 11.03 -5.83 6.91
CA GLY A 188 10.77 -6.90 5.96
C GLY A 188 9.34 -7.42 5.92
N LEU A 189 9.08 -8.25 4.91
CA LEU A 189 7.82 -8.96 4.75
C LEU A 189 7.62 -9.98 5.88
N SER A 190 6.59 -9.78 6.73
CA SER A 190 6.20 -10.79 7.71
C SER A 190 5.07 -11.68 7.20
N THR A 191 5.44 -12.87 6.72
CA THR A 191 4.51 -13.89 6.24
C THR A 191 3.63 -14.42 7.38
N ALA A 192 4.20 -14.58 8.59
CA ALA A 192 3.46 -15.05 9.77
C ALA A 192 2.38 -14.04 10.20
N ASN A 193 2.73 -12.76 10.29
CA ASN A 193 1.77 -11.70 10.62
C ASN A 193 0.67 -11.59 9.56
N SER A 194 1.02 -11.75 8.28
CA SER A 194 0.06 -11.77 7.18
C SER A 194 -0.97 -12.91 7.33
N LEU A 195 -0.54 -14.11 7.74
CA LEU A 195 -1.45 -15.24 7.97
C LEU A 195 -2.38 -15.00 9.17
N ILE A 196 -1.87 -14.40 10.25
CA ILE A 196 -2.68 -14.04 11.42
C ILE A 196 -3.75 -13.02 11.02
N ILE A 197 -3.39 -11.95 10.31
CA ILE A 197 -4.34 -10.93 9.85
C ILE A 197 -5.36 -11.56 8.89
N LEU A 198 -4.95 -12.44 7.98
CA LEU A 198 -5.88 -13.14 7.10
C LEU A 198 -6.94 -13.93 7.89
N GLY A 199 -6.51 -14.64 8.94
CA GLY A 199 -7.43 -15.35 9.83
C GLY A 199 -8.39 -14.42 10.56
N LEU A 200 -7.90 -13.28 11.06
CA LEU A 200 -8.73 -12.27 11.72
C LEU A 200 -9.71 -11.59 10.75
N ASP A 201 -9.31 -11.30 9.52
CA ASP A 201 -10.19 -10.75 8.48
C ASP A 201 -11.32 -11.72 8.13
N LEU A 202 -11.03 -13.03 8.05
CA LEU A 202 -12.07 -14.05 7.84
C LEU A 202 -13.08 -14.08 9.00
N LEU A 203 -12.61 -14.01 10.24
CA LEU A 203 -13.47 -13.93 11.43
C LEU A 203 -14.29 -12.63 11.45
N LEU A 204 -13.67 -11.50 11.11
CA LEU A 204 -14.31 -10.21 10.98
C LEU A 204 -15.42 -10.24 9.93
N MET A 205 -15.17 -10.81 8.75
CA MET A 205 -16.19 -10.96 7.71
C MET A 205 -17.39 -11.77 8.20
N PHE A 206 -17.14 -12.86 8.94
CA PHE A 206 -18.22 -13.64 9.54
C PHE A 206 -19.01 -12.83 10.56
N PHE A 207 -18.32 -12.14 11.48
CA PHE A 207 -18.95 -11.28 12.48
C PHE A 207 -19.78 -10.15 11.85
N CYS A 208 -19.18 -9.38 10.93
CA CYS A 208 -19.82 -8.28 10.22
C CYS A 208 -21.06 -8.74 9.47
N LYS A 209 -21.02 -9.93 8.85
CA LYS A 209 -22.20 -10.53 8.20
C LYS A 209 -23.32 -10.77 9.21
N GLN A 210 -23.05 -11.46 10.33
CA GLN A 210 -24.06 -11.77 11.35
C GLN A 210 -24.69 -10.50 11.94
N VAL A 211 -23.86 -9.53 12.31
CA VAL A 211 -24.32 -8.27 12.90
C VAL A 211 -25.12 -7.44 11.89
N THR A 212 -24.65 -7.32 10.66
CA THR A 212 -25.37 -6.59 9.59
C THR A 212 -26.74 -7.22 9.33
N THR A 213 -26.82 -8.55 9.25
CA THR A 213 -28.10 -9.25 9.08
C THR A 213 -29.04 -9.01 10.26
N ALA A 214 -28.54 -9.07 11.50
CA ALA A 214 -29.36 -8.80 12.68
C ALA A 214 -29.90 -7.36 12.70
N ILE A 215 -29.07 -6.38 12.34
CA ILE A 215 -29.45 -4.97 12.24
C ILE A 215 -30.51 -4.76 11.15
N PHE A 216 -30.31 -5.34 9.97
CA PHE A 216 -31.29 -5.23 8.87
C PHE A 216 -32.62 -5.88 9.24
N LEU A 217 -32.60 -7.05 9.89
CA LEU A 217 -33.81 -7.68 10.41
C LEU A 217 -34.53 -6.77 11.41
N TYR A 218 -33.80 -6.19 12.37
CA TYR A 218 -34.37 -5.25 13.33
C TYR A 218 -35.12 -4.11 12.62
N PHE A 219 -34.47 -3.41 11.69
CA PHE A 219 -35.08 -2.29 10.97
C PHE A 219 -36.21 -2.69 10.02
N SER A 220 -36.18 -3.92 9.51
CA SER A 220 -37.24 -4.47 8.65
C SER A 220 -38.56 -4.68 9.41
N TYR A 221 -38.48 -5.00 10.71
CA TYR A 221 -39.65 -5.32 11.54
C TYR A 221 -40.07 -4.18 12.50
N THR A 222 -39.22 -3.18 12.72
CA THR A 222 -39.64 -1.95 13.40
C THR A 222 -40.42 -1.03 12.46
N ARG A 223 -41.64 -0.66 12.85
CA ARG A 223 -42.44 0.41 12.21
C ARG A 223 -41.94 1.78 12.64
#